data_AF-A0A924QH74-F1
#
_entry.id   AF-A0A924QH74-F1
#
_cell.length_a   1.000
_cell.length_b   1.000
_cell.length_c   1.000
_cell.angle_alpha   90.00
_cell.angle_beta   90.00
_cell.angle_gamma   90.00
#
_symmetry.space_group_name_H-M   'P 1'
#
loop_
_entity.id
_entity.type
_entity.pdbx_description
1 polymer ?
#
loop_
_entity_poly.entity_id
_entity_poly.type
_entity_poly.pdbx_seq_one_letter_code
_entity_poly.pdbx_strand_id
1 'polypeptide(L)'
;QNHGIFQGYYFFHHIGLNRDMRDQFAGHAHFDRTAEFCDLFDNPAFDAKAEALPMSEFEPMVRRVFAQPKNSIYKTSTAMTEKNSPAATTA
;
A
#
# COMPACT_ATOMS: atom_id res chain seq x y z
N GLN A 1 -8.68 6.46 3.46
CA GLN A 1 -9.64 7.60 3.30
C GLN A 1 -8.82 8.84 2.95
N ASN A 2 -9.33 9.76 2.12
CA ASN A 2 -8.67 10.98 1.56
C ASN A 2 -8.01 10.87 0.17
N HIS A 3 -8.02 9.70 -0.49
CA HIS A 3 -7.43 9.52 -1.83
C HIS A 3 -7.87 10.60 -2.84
N GLY A 4 -9.19 10.82 -2.98
CA GLY A 4 -9.73 11.77 -3.95
C GLY A 4 -9.30 13.22 -3.72
N ILE A 5 -8.99 13.60 -2.47
CA ILE A 5 -8.49 14.95 -2.15
C ILE A 5 -7.03 15.11 -2.60
N PHE A 6 -6.20 14.07 -2.43
CA PHE A 6 -4.80 14.10 -2.87
C PHE A 6 -4.69 14.00 -4.40
N GLN A 7 -5.46 13.12 -5.03
CA GLN A 7 -5.57 13.02 -6.50
C GLN A 7 -6.10 14.34 -7.10
N GLY A 8 -7.03 15.01 -6.41
CA GLY A 8 -7.62 16.28 -6.82
C GLY A 8 -6.61 17.39 -7.11
N TYR A 9 -5.39 17.32 -6.54
CA TYR A 9 -4.31 18.26 -6.86
C TYR A 9 -4.03 18.40 -8.36
N TYR A 10 -4.25 17.33 -9.13
CA TYR A 10 -3.97 17.28 -10.56
C TYR A 10 -5.15 17.70 -11.46
N PHE A 11 -6.40 17.72 -10.96
CA PHE A 11 -7.56 17.99 -11.83
C PHE A 11 -8.65 18.91 -11.25
N PHE A 12 -8.68 19.19 -9.95
CA PHE A 12 -9.72 20.04 -9.34
C PHE A 12 -9.81 21.43 -9.96
N HIS A 13 -8.66 22.02 -10.31
CA HIS A 13 -8.60 23.32 -10.98
C HIS A 13 -9.24 23.33 -12.38
N HIS A 14 -9.37 22.18 -13.04
CA HIS A 14 -10.08 22.06 -14.32
C HIS A 14 -11.61 22.00 -14.17
N ILE A 15 -12.11 21.71 -12.96
CA ILE A 15 -13.55 21.62 -12.65
C ILE A 15 -14.02 22.70 -11.65
N GLY A 16 -13.21 23.75 -11.45
CA GLY A 16 -13.55 24.88 -10.58
C GLY A 16 -13.40 24.61 -9.08
N LEU A 17 -12.71 23.54 -8.69
CA LEU A 17 -12.42 23.20 -7.30
C LEU A 17 -10.98 23.62 -6.91
N ASN A 18 -10.74 23.74 -5.60
CA ASN A 18 -9.42 24.10 -5.07
C ASN A 18 -8.46 22.89 -5.12
N ARG A 19 -7.43 22.94 -5.98
CA ARG A 19 -6.41 21.88 -6.07
C ARG A 19 -5.62 21.66 -4.78
N ASP A 20 -5.48 22.68 -3.94
CA ASP A 20 -4.67 22.63 -2.72
C ASP A 20 -5.47 22.13 -1.50
N MET A 21 -6.66 21.55 -1.72
CA MET A 21 -7.46 20.93 -0.66
C MET A 21 -6.71 19.86 0.13
N ARG A 22 -5.65 19.26 -0.43
CA ARG A 22 -4.81 18.31 0.32
C ARG A 22 -4.10 18.96 1.51
N ASP A 23 -3.81 20.25 1.45
CA ASP A 23 -2.99 20.96 2.45
C ASP A 23 -3.64 21.02 3.84
N GLN A 24 -4.96 20.77 3.93
CA GLN A 24 -5.64 20.56 5.20
C GLN A 24 -5.09 19.37 6.01
N PHE A 25 -4.35 18.46 5.36
CA PHE A 25 -3.69 17.31 5.98
C PHE A 25 -2.18 17.53 6.23
N ALA A 26 -1.68 18.75 6.03
CA ALA A 26 -0.27 19.06 6.26
C ALA A 26 0.15 18.69 7.70
N GLY A 27 1.34 18.12 7.84
CA GLY A 27 1.86 17.63 9.12
C GLY A 27 1.38 16.23 9.53
N HIS A 28 0.46 15.60 8.80
CA HIS A 28 0.11 14.20 9.04
C HIS A 28 1.26 13.27 8.61
N ALA A 29 1.53 12.21 9.37
CA ALA A 29 2.64 11.27 9.14
C ALA A 29 2.63 10.53 7.78
N HIS A 30 1.56 10.67 7.00
CA HIS A 30 1.41 10.03 5.70
C HIS A 30 1.19 11.03 4.56
N PHE A 31 1.23 12.34 4.85
CA PHE A 31 0.97 13.38 3.86
C PHE A 31 1.94 13.26 2.68
N ASP A 32 3.24 13.33 2.95
CA ASP A 32 4.27 13.33 1.90
C ASP A 32 4.24 12.06 1.05
N ARG A 33 4.14 10.90 1.71
CA ARG A 33 4.03 9.61 1.02
C ARG A 33 2.79 9.53 0.12
N THR A 34 1.67 10.10 0.55
CA THR A 34 0.43 10.08 -0.25
C THR A 34 0.55 11.04 -1.43
N ALA A 35 1.12 12.23 -1.23
CA ALA A 35 1.37 13.19 -2.30
C ALA A 35 2.35 12.63 -3.36
N GLU A 36 3.45 12.02 -2.92
CA GLU A 36 4.45 11.36 -3.77
C GLU A 36 3.83 10.21 -4.55
N PHE A 37 3.03 9.34 -3.91
CA PHE A 37 2.35 8.25 -4.60
C PHE A 37 1.43 8.77 -5.71
N CYS A 38 0.68 9.85 -5.44
CA CYS A 38 -0.19 10.44 -6.44
C CYS A 38 0.60 11.05 -7.62
N ASP A 39 1.76 11.65 -7.35
CA ASP A 39 2.64 12.22 -8.38
C ASP A 39 3.28 11.16 -9.28
N LEU A 40 3.85 10.12 -8.66
CA LEU A 40 4.65 9.13 -9.38
C LEU A 40 3.82 8.03 -10.04
N PHE A 41 2.67 7.68 -9.47
CA PHE A 41 1.94 6.48 -9.88
C PHE A 41 0.48 6.76 -10.26
N ASP A 42 -0.28 7.47 -9.44
CA ASP A 42 -1.73 7.64 -9.66
C ASP A 42 -2.04 8.55 -10.85
N ASN A 43 -1.54 9.79 -10.85
CA ASN A 43 -1.83 10.74 -11.92
C ASN A 43 -1.28 10.30 -13.29
N PRO A 44 -0.04 9.79 -13.40
CA PRO A 44 0.48 9.30 -14.68
C PRO A 44 -0.30 8.11 -15.27
N ALA A 45 -0.98 7.30 -14.44
CA ALA A 45 -1.74 6.15 -14.91
C ALA A 45 -2.95 6.51 -15.81
N PHE A 46 -3.34 7.79 -15.87
CA PHE A 46 -4.39 8.27 -16.76
C PHE A 46 -3.90 8.66 -18.16
N ASP A 47 -2.58 8.64 -18.42
CA ASP A 47 -2.06 8.88 -19.77
C ASP A 47 -2.32 7.69 -20.69
N ALA A 48 -3.29 7.86 -21.59
CA ALA A 48 -3.65 6.85 -22.59
C ALA A 48 -2.51 6.49 -23.58
N LYS A 49 -1.45 7.30 -23.63
CA LYS A 49 -0.26 7.05 -24.47
C LYS A 49 0.88 6.39 -23.70
N ALA A 50 0.77 6.26 -22.37
CA ALA A 50 1.80 5.62 -21.58
C ALA A 50 1.92 4.13 -21.92
N GLU A 51 3.14 3.61 -21.81
CA GLU A 51 3.40 2.19 -21.98
C GLU A 51 2.75 1.40 -20.84
N ALA A 52 1.93 0.41 -21.19
CA ALA A 52 1.33 -0.53 -20.25
C ALA A 52 1.96 -1.91 -20.46
N LEU A 53 2.74 -2.36 -19.48
CA LEU A 53 3.32 -3.70 -19.49
C LEU A 53 2.24 -4.78 -19.22
N PRO A 54 2.38 -6.00 -19.80
CA PRO A 54 1.46 -7.08 -19.51
C PRO A 54 1.61 -7.57 -18.07
N MET A 55 0.53 -8.15 -17.53
CA MET A 55 0.47 -8.62 -16.14
C MET A 55 1.59 -9.63 -15.79
N SER A 56 2.02 -10.43 -16.76
CA SER A 56 3.08 -11.42 -16.60
C SER A 56 4.41 -10.82 -16.13
N GLU A 57 4.72 -9.57 -16.51
CA GLU A 57 5.93 -8.87 -16.06
C GLU A 57 5.96 -8.69 -14.54
N PHE A 58 4.79 -8.53 -13.92
CA PHE A 58 4.65 -8.27 -12.49
C PHE A 58 4.54 -9.56 -11.66
N GLU A 59 4.23 -10.69 -12.29
CA GLU A 59 3.99 -11.97 -11.59
C GLU A 59 5.16 -12.37 -10.67
N PRO A 60 6.44 -12.33 -11.10
CA PRO A 60 7.56 -12.68 -10.21
C PRO A 60 7.66 -11.76 -8.99
N MET A 61 7.36 -10.47 -9.16
CA MET A 61 7.38 -9.50 -8.07
C MET A 61 6.26 -9.76 -7.06
N VAL A 62 5.05 -10.02 -7.55
CA VAL A 62 3.90 -10.39 -6.70
C VAL A 62 4.20 -11.66 -5.93
N ARG A 63 4.70 -12.70 -6.59
CA ARG A 63 5.11 -13.96 -5.93
C ARG A 63 6.13 -13.71 -4.83
N ARG A 64 7.12 -12.84 -5.04
CA ARG A 64 8.12 -12.46 -4.02
C ARG A 64 7.49 -11.74 -2.82
N VAL A 65 6.55 -10.81 -3.04
CA VAL A 65 5.85 -10.11 -1.94
C VAL A 65 5.08 -11.09 -1.06
N PHE A 66 4.43 -12.08 -1.66
CA PHE A 66 3.62 -13.07 -0.94
C PHE A 66 4.40 -14.32 -0.49
N ALA A 67 5.69 -14.45 -0.84
CA ALA A 67 6.50 -15.61 -0.48
C ALA A 67 6.68 -15.79 1.04
N GLN A 68 6.56 -14.71 1.81
CA GLN A 68 6.69 -14.72 3.26
C GLN A 68 5.49 -14.01 3.90
N PRO A 69 4.51 -14.76 4.46
CA PRO A 69 3.35 -14.15 5.11
C PRO A 69 3.80 -13.25 6.26
N LYS A 70 3.45 -11.96 6.26
CA LYS A 70 3.75 -11.05 7.39
C LYS A 70 2.66 -11.12 8.46
N ASN A 71 1.40 -10.93 8.05
CA ASN A 71 0.23 -11.02 8.90
C ASN A 71 -0.54 -12.30 8.55
N SER A 72 -0.46 -13.32 9.38
CA SER A 72 -1.18 -14.59 9.18
C SER A 72 -1.77 -15.04 10.51
N ILE A 73 -3.04 -15.45 10.49
CA ILE A 73 -3.74 -16.01 11.65
C ILE A 73 -3.06 -17.30 12.16
N TYR A 74 -2.33 -18.00 11.28
CA TYR A 74 -1.60 -19.22 11.60
C TYR A 74 -0.25 -18.98 12.30
N LYS A 75 0.24 -17.72 12.33
CA LYS A 75 1.43 -17.37 13.13
C LYS A 75 1.15 -17.34 14.63
N THR A 76 -0.06 -16.93 15.00
CA THR A 76 -0.47 -16.93 16.41
C THR A 76 -0.65 -18.35 16.93
N SER A 77 -1.15 -19.27 16.09
CA SER A 77 -1.38 -20.67 16.50
C SER A 77 -0.07 -21.46 16.68
N THR A 78 0.95 -21.23 15.84
CA THR A 78 2.26 -21.90 15.99
C THR A 78 3.04 -21.46 17.23
N ALA A 79 2.95 -20.17 17.61
CA ALA A 79 3.58 -19.67 18.83
C ALA A 79 2.91 -20.18 20.13
N MET A 80 1.64 -20.58 20.07
CA MET A 80 0.94 -21.18 21.21
C MET A 80 1.26 -22.68 21.37
N THR A 81 1.50 -23.42 20.28
CA THR A 81 1.89 -24.84 20.36
C THR A 81 3.28 -25.04 20.97
N GLU A 82 4.23 -24.13 20.72
CA GLU A 82 5.58 -24.21 21.30
C GLU A 82 5.59 -23.94 22.83
N LYS A 83 4.66 -23.13 23.34
CA LYS A 83 4.58 -22.82 24.79
C LYS A 83 3.94 -23.92 25.64
N ASN A 84 3.25 -24.89 25.04
CA ASN A 84 2.50 -25.94 25.74
C ASN A 84 3.13 -27.34 25.63
N SER A 85 4.38 -27.47 25.20
CA SER A 85 5.08 -28.76 25.20
C SER A 85 5.51 -29.12 26.63
N PRO A 86 5.00 -30.21 27.25
CA PRO A 86 5.46 -30.60 28.57
C PRO A 86 6.91 -31.08 28.47
N ALA A 87 7.78 -30.53 29.31
CA ALA A 87 9.15 -31.01 29.46
C ALA A 87 9.12 -32.52 29.72
N ALA A 88 9.70 -33.31 28.82
CA ALA A 88 9.83 -34.75 28.99
C ALA A 88 10.72 -35.03 30.22
N THR A 89 10.09 -35.39 31.33
CA THR A 89 10.79 -35.97 32.50
C THR A 89 11.38 -37.31 32.06
N THR A 90 12.71 -37.34 32.04
CA THR A 90 13.54 -38.53 31.88
C THR A 90 13.46 -39.39 33.15
N ALA A 91 13.30 -40.70 32.97
CA ALA A 91 13.54 -41.73 33.97
C ALA A 91 14.35 -42.86 33.32
#